data_AF-A0A3S3J7A3-F1
#
_entry.id   AF-A0A3S3J7A3-F1
#
_cell.length_a   1.000
_cell.length_b   1.000
_cell.length_c   1.000
_cell.angle_alpha   90.00
_cell.angle_beta   90.00
_cell.angle_gamma   90.00
#
_symmetry.space_group_name_H-M   'P 1'
#
loop_
_entity.id
_entity.type
_entity.pdbx_description
1 polymer ?
#
loop_
_entity_poly.entity_id
_entity_poly.type
_entity_poly.pdbx_seq_one_letter_code
_entity_poly.pdbx_strand_id
1 'polypeptide(L)'
;MRRGRRLSFAACLILAVAAAPAVALAQTADELYASAVKARQAQHFDEAADLLKRALALKPDNADALVQLGFAELGRNDLPAARDAFSKALSLAPNYRDASFGMAEVEYRSGNLGVALPLAENVAKADPANTDAAALVENIRKAKQAAVSKPKAAAALPAAVKKLHRRSDPVPGLMEDGRRLRTEGKLPEA
;
A
#
# COMPACT_ATOMS: atom_id res chain seq x y z
N MET A 1 -75.92 50.32 4.07
CA MET A 1 -76.43 48.97 4.41
C MET A 1 -75.57 47.91 3.72
N ARG A 2 -75.19 46.86 4.48
CA ARG A 2 -74.68 45.51 4.10
C ARG A 2 -73.38 45.43 3.27
N ARG A 3 -72.21 45.20 3.90
CA ARG A 3 -71.59 43.91 4.30
C ARG A 3 -71.42 42.91 3.13
N GLY A 4 -70.16 42.60 2.84
CA GLY A 4 -69.76 41.47 1.99
C GLY A 4 -68.26 41.21 2.00
N ARG A 5 -67.69 40.86 3.16
CA ARG A 5 -66.37 40.21 3.27
C ARG A 5 -66.42 38.91 2.45
N ARG A 6 -65.46 38.70 1.54
CA ARG A 6 -65.01 37.36 1.16
C ARG A 6 -63.49 37.32 1.15
N LEU A 7 -62.95 36.80 2.24
CA LEU A 7 -61.69 36.09 2.28
C LEU A 7 -61.78 34.95 1.26
N SER A 8 -60.82 34.85 0.34
CA SER A 8 -60.49 33.58 -0.30
C SER A 8 -58.98 33.37 -0.19
N PHE A 9 -58.65 32.47 0.72
CA PHE A 9 -57.35 31.88 0.94
C PHE A 9 -56.92 31.00 -0.25
N ALA A 10 -55.59 30.92 -0.40
CA ALA A 10 -54.84 29.73 -0.76
C ALA A 10 -54.93 29.19 -2.20
N ALA A 11 -53.79 29.28 -2.90
CA ALA A 11 -53.06 28.11 -3.38
C ALA A 11 -51.63 28.52 -3.80
N CYS A 12 -50.74 28.80 -2.83
CA CYS A 12 -49.31 28.73 -3.10
C CYS A 12 -48.96 27.26 -3.26
N LEU A 13 -48.85 26.82 -4.52
CA LEU A 13 -48.37 25.50 -4.89
C LEU A 13 -46.86 25.48 -4.64
N ILE A 14 -46.48 25.22 -3.39
CA ILE A 14 -45.08 24.98 -3.03
C ILE A 14 -44.73 23.61 -3.63
N LEU A 15 -44.06 23.64 -4.78
CA LEU A 15 -43.32 22.51 -5.31
C LEU A 15 -42.20 22.18 -4.33
N ALA A 16 -42.52 21.37 -3.31
CA ALA A 16 -41.52 20.74 -2.47
C ALA A 16 -40.87 19.62 -3.29
N VAL A 17 -39.88 19.98 -4.11
CA VAL A 17 -38.89 19.02 -4.58
C VAL A 17 -38.11 18.58 -3.34
N ALA A 18 -38.52 17.46 -2.76
CA ALA A 18 -37.71 16.78 -1.76
C ALA A 18 -36.44 16.31 -2.46
N ALA A 19 -35.39 17.13 -2.41
CA ALA A 19 -34.04 16.67 -2.64
C ALA A 19 -33.73 15.66 -1.54
N ALA A 20 -33.97 14.37 -1.81
CA ALA A 20 -33.35 13.32 -1.02
C ALA A 20 -31.85 13.63 -1.04
N PRO A 21 -31.16 13.67 0.11
CA PRO A 21 -29.71 13.77 0.07
C PRO A 21 -29.26 12.52 -0.67
N ALA A 22 -28.66 12.70 -1.85
CA ALA A 22 -27.79 11.70 -2.43
C ALA A 22 -26.65 11.53 -1.41
N VAL A 23 -26.86 10.67 -0.42
CA VAL A 23 -25.77 10.13 0.38
C VAL A 23 -24.96 9.34 -0.63
N ALA A 24 -24.01 10.00 -1.29
CA ALA A 24 -22.89 9.31 -1.89
C ALA A 24 -22.32 8.49 -0.74
N LEU A 25 -22.50 7.16 -0.79
CA LEU A 25 -21.98 6.27 0.23
C LEU A 25 -20.46 6.49 0.23
N ALA A 26 -19.98 7.24 1.22
CA ALA A 26 -18.57 7.48 1.37
C ALA A 26 -17.92 6.11 1.57
N GLN A 27 -17.03 5.73 0.65
CA GLN A 27 -16.35 4.44 0.72
C GLN A 27 -15.64 4.32 2.06
N THR A 28 -15.73 3.15 2.68
CA THR A 28 -15.04 2.88 3.94
C THR A 28 -13.54 2.65 3.70
N ALA A 29 -12.72 2.78 4.75
CA ALA A 29 -11.29 2.48 4.66
C ALA A 29 -11.04 1.05 4.15
N ASP A 30 -11.90 0.10 4.55
CA ASP A 30 -11.74 -1.32 4.25
C ASP A 30 -12.11 -1.63 2.80
N GLU A 31 -13.16 -0.98 2.27
CA GLU A 31 -13.54 -1.05 0.86
C GLU A 31 -12.47 -0.45 -0.06
N LEU A 32 -11.91 0.69 0.35
CA LEU A 32 -10.80 1.34 -0.36
C LEU A 32 -9.57 0.43 -0.37
N TYR A 33 -9.21 -0.13 0.79
CA TYR A 33 -8.10 -1.07 0.93
C TYR A 33 -8.29 -2.32 0.06
N ALA A 34 -9.46 -2.97 0.13
CA ALA A 34 -9.75 -4.16 -0.67
C ALA A 34 -9.70 -3.88 -2.17
N SER A 35 -10.21 -2.72 -2.60
CA SER A 35 -10.14 -2.30 -4.01
C SER A 35 -8.69 -2.04 -4.44
N ALA A 36 -7.90 -1.40 -3.58
CA ALA A 36 -6.49 -1.13 -3.88
C ALA A 36 -5.66 -2.39 -4.01
N VAL A 37 -5.91 -3.40 -3.17
CA VAL A 37 -5.21 -4.70 -3.26
C VAL A 37 -5.49 -5.35 -4.62
N LYS A 38 -6.76 -5.33 -5.09
CA LYS A 38 -7.12 -5.82 -6.43
C LYS A 38 -6.43 -5.03 -7.54
N ALA A 39 -6.45 -3.70 -7.46
CA ALA A 39 -5.78 -2.82 -8.43
C ALA A 39 -4.27 -3.10 -8.49
N ARG A 40 -3.62 -3.28 -7.33
CA ARG A 40 -2.19 -3.61 -7.23
C ARG A 40 -1.87 -4.97 -7.84
N GLN A 41 -2.71 -5.98 -7.60
CA GLN A 41 -2.57 -7.32 -8.19
C GLN A 41 -2.74 -7.28 -9.72
N ALA A 42 -3.63 -6.42 -10.22
CA ALA A 42 -3.78 -6.13 -11.65
C ALA A 42 -2.66 -5.23 -12.21
N GLN A 43 -1.66 -4.86 -11.40
CA GLN A 43 -0.56 -3.95 -11.75
C GLN A 43 -1.01 -2.52 -12.11
N HIS A 44 -2.23 -2.12 -11.72
CA HIS A 44 -2.72 -0.75 -11.82
C HIS A 44 -2.18 0.07 -10.63
N PHE A 45 -0.87 0.31 -10.62
CA PHE A 45 -0.19 0.84 -9.44
C PHE A 45 -0.60 2.28 -9.08
N ASP A 46 -0.95 3.10 -10.07
CA ASP A 46 -1.46 4.46 -9.82
C ASP A 46 -2.80 4.42 -9.08
N GLU A 47 -3.74 3.63 -9.59
CA GLU A 47 -5.05 3.42 -8.97
C GLU A 47 -4.90 2.85 -7.55
N ALA A 48 -4.03 1.85 -7.37
CA ALA A 48 -3.77 1.26 -6.07
C ALA A 48 -3.24 2.29 -5.07
N ALA A 49 -2.25 3.10 -5.47
CA ALA A 49 -1.67 4.12 -4.60
C ALA A 49 -2.70 5.17 -4.19
N ASP A 50 -3.56 5.62 -5.10
CA ASP A 50 -4.61 6.59 -4.81
C ASP A 50 -5.67 6.04 -3.85
N LEU A 51 -6.12 4.80 -4.07
CA LEU A 51 -7.05 4.12 -3.17
C LEU A 51 -6.46 3.91 -1.77
N LEU A 52 -5.18 3.55 -1.67
CA LEU A 52 -4.49 3.38 -0.38
C LEU A 52 -4.29 4.69 0.36
N LYS A 53 -3.93 5.77 -0.35
CA LYS A 53 -3.85 7.11 0.25
C LYS A 53 -5.19 7.54 0.83
N ARG A 54 -6.30 7.25 0.14
CA ARG A 54 -7.66 7.50 0.65
C ARG A 54 -8.00 6.62 1.86
N ALA A 55 -7.64 5.33 1.83
CA ALA A 55 -7.83 4.43 2.97
C ALA A 55 -7.06 4.92 4.21
N LEU A 56 -5.80 5.33 4.01
CA LEU A 56 -4.93 5.87 5.06
C LEU A 56 -5.38 7.25 5.57
N ALA A 57 -6.07 8.05 4.75
CA ALA A 57 -6.70 9.28 5.23
C ALA A 57 -7.82 9.00 6.26
N LEU A 58 -8.45 7.83 6.18
CA LEU A 58 -9.49 7.39 7.12
C LEU A 58 -8.92 6.59 8.31
N LYS A 59 -7.90 5.76 8.07
CA LYS A 59 -7.18 4.97 9.09
C LYS A 59 -5.66 5.15 8.91
N PRO A 60 -5.07 6.23 9.45
CA PRO A 60 -3.65 6.57 9.23
C PRO A 60 -2.66 5.52 9.73
N ASP A 61 -3.02 4.81 10.80
CA ASP A 61 -2.14 3.85 11.48
C ASP A 61 -2.39 2.40 11.00
N ASN A 62 -2.91 2.21 9.79
CA ASN A 62 -3.10 0.90 9.20
C ASN A 62 -1.79 0.42 8.54
N ALA A 63 -1.03 -0.41 9.28
CA ALA A 63 0.23 -0.97 8.80
C ALA A 63 0.08 -1.82 7.53
N ASP A 64 -1.00 -2.60 7.39
CA ASP A 64 -1.27 -3.40 6.20
C ASP A 64 -1.42 -2.47 4.97
N ALA A 65 -2.18 -1.38 5.10
CA ALA A 65 -2.37 -0.39 4.03
C ALA A 65 -1.08 0.37 3.68
N LEU A 66 -0.24 0.70 4.67
CA LEU A 66 1.09 1.29 4.44
C LEU A 66 2.02 0.33 3.67
N VAL A 67 2.00 -0.96 3.99
CA VAL A 67 2.74 -1.99 3.26
C VAL A 67 2.27 -2.09 1.81
N GLN A 68 0.95 -2.15 1.58
CA GLN A 68 0.42 -2.19 0.22
C GLN A 68 0.79 -0.91 -0.56
N LEU A 69 0.82 0.25 0.11
CA LEU A 69 1.20 1.52 -0.52
C LEU A 69 2.67 1.48 -0.93
N GLY A 70 3.55 0.98 -0.06
CA GLY A 70 4.97 0.79 -0.38
C GLY A 70 5.17 -0.08 -1.62
N PHE A 71 4.42 -1.18 -1.75
CA PHE A 71 4.48 -2.04 -2.94
C PHE A 71 3.88 -1.39 -4.19
N ALA A 72 2.82 -0.60 -4.07
CA ALA A 72 2.27 0.15 -5.19
C ALA A 72 3.27 1.20 -5.70
N GLU A 73 3.93 1.93 -4.79
CA GLU A 73 4.95 2.93 -5.15
C GLU A 73 6.23 2.29 -5.72
N LEU A 74 6.62 1.10 -5.23
CA LEU A 74 7.66 0.27 -5.89
C LEU A 74 7.27 -0.09 -7.33
N GLY A 75 6.00 -0.42 -7.56
CA GLY A 75 5.44 -0.68 -8.89
C GLY A 75 5.50 0.54 -9.81
N ARG A 76 5.27 1.74 -9.25
CA ARG A 76 5.46 3.04 -9.92
C ARG A 76 6.92 3.47 -10.10
N ASN A 77 7.87 2.70 -9.53
CA ASN A 77 9.29 3.07 -9.45
C ASN A 77 9.54 4.37 -8.66
N ASP A 78 8.61 4.77 -7.79
CA ASP A 78 8.78 5.87 -6.85
C ASP A 78 9.45 5.34 -5.57
N LEU A 79 10.77 5.16 -5.64
CA LEU A 79 11.56 4.62 -4.53
C LEU A 79 11.50 5.49 -3.26
N PRO A 80 11.51 6.83 -3.34
CA PRO A 80 11.29 7.68 -2.17
C PRO A 80 9.94 7.46 -1.49
N ALA A 81 8.83 7.44 -2.26
CA ALA A 81 7.50 7.22 -1.68
C ALA A 81 7.35 5.81 -1.10
N ALA A 82 7.90 4.80 -1.77
CA ALA A 82 7.92 3.44 -1.25
C ALA A 82 8.67 3.34 0.08
N ARG A 83 9.84 3.99 0.18
CA ARG A 83 10.63 4.06 1.43
C ARG A 83 9.83 4.65 2.57
N ASP A 84 9.15 5.76 2.35
CA ASP A 84 8.34 6.44 3.37
C ASP A 84 7.21 5.53 3.87
N ALA A 85 6.47 4.90 2.95
CA ALA A 85 5.37 4.00 3.30
C ALA A 85 5.84 2.78 4.12
N PHE A 86 6.93 2.11 3.70
CA PHE A 86 7.49 0.99 4.46
C PHE A 86 8.09 1.42 5.81
N SER A 87 8.74 2.59 5.87
CA SER A 87 9.27 3.14 7.12
C SER A 87 8.14 3.38 8.13
N LYS A 88 7.02 3.95 7.68
CA LYS A 88 5.83 4.15 8.53
C LYS A 88 5.26 2.81 8.99
N ALA A 89 5.11 1.83 8.10
CA ALA A 89 4.66 0.49 8.47
C ALA A 89 5.56 -0.15 9.54
N LEU A 90 6.88 -0.07 9.38
CA LEU A 90 7.85 -0.59 10.35
C LEU A 90 7.87 0.19 11.67
N SER A 91 7.50 1.47 11.66
CA SER A 91 7.35 2.24 12.90
C SER A 91 6.16 1.78 13.74
N LEU A 92 5.09 1.32 13.09
CA LEU A 92 3.90 0.77 13.73
C LEU A 92 4.11 -0.70 14.12
N ALA A 93 4.74 -1.48 13.24
CA ALA A 93 5.05 -2.88 13.44
C ALA A 93 6.50 -3.19 13.04
N PRO A 94 7.46 -3.09 13.99
CA PRO A 94 8.88 -3.32 13.72
C PRO A 94 9.23 -4.70 13.16
N ASN A 95 8.35 -5.69 13.40
CA ASN A 95 8.53 -7.06 12.94
C ASN A 95 7.69 -7.40 11.70
N TYR A 96 7.14 -6.40 10.99
CA TYR A 96 6.38 -6.62 9.76
C TYR A 96 7.35 -7.04 8.64
N ARG A 97 7.38 -8.34 8.34
CA ARG A 97 8.38 -8.90 7.41
C ARG A 97 8.22 -8.38 5.99
N ASP A 98 6.99 -8.18 5.50
CA ASP A 98 6.75 -7.62 4.18
C ASP A 98 7.31 -6.21 4.04
N ALA A 99 7.16 -5.38 5.08
CA ALA A 99 7.71 -4.03 5.09
C ALA A 99 9.24 -4.07 5.09
N SER A 100 9.85 -5.00 5.84
CA SER A 100 11.30 -5.22 5.83
C SER A 100 11.82 -5.70 4.47
N PHE A 101 11.09 -6.60 3.81
CA PHE A 101 11.38 -7.06 2.46
C PHE A 101 11.27 -5.91 1.44
N GLY A 102 10.17 -5.15 1.49
CA GLY A 102 9.96 -3.98 0.65
C GLY A 102 11.06 -2.92 0.83
N MET A 103 11.50 -2.69 2.08
CA MET A 103 12.64 -1.81 2.36
C MET A 103 13.94 -2.34 1.74
N ALA A 104 14.22 -3.64 1.86
CA ALA A 104 15.40 -4.24 1.22
C ALA A 104 15.38 -4.07 -0.31
N GLU A 105 14.21 -4.20 -0.93
CA GLU A 105 14.02 -3.98 -2.36
C GLU A 105 14.19 -2.51 -2.77
N VAL A 106 13.66 -1.57 -1.99
CA VAL A 106 13.88 -0.13 -2.17
C VAL A 106 15.38 0.20 -2.13
N GLU A 107 16.09 -0.30 -1.12
CA GLU A 107 17.53 -0.04 -0.97
C GLU A 107 18.35 -0.70 -2.08
N TYR A 108 17.95 -1.91 -2.52
CA TYR A 108 18.58 -2.57 -3.65
C TYR A 108 18.42 -1.75 -4.92
N ARG A 109 17.20 -1.31 -5.26
CA ARG A 109 16.91 -0.49 -6.45
C ARG A 109 17.53 0.91 -6.37
N SER A 110 17.75 1.42 -5.16
CA SER A 110 18.43 2.69 -4.92
C SER A 110 19.96 2.61 -5.05
N GLY A 111 20.54 1.42 -5.25
CA GLY A 111 21.99 1.24 -5.30
C GLY A 111 22.67 1.12 -3.93
N ASN A 112 21.90 1.16 -2.85
CA ASN A 112 22.38 1.13 -1.47
C ASN A 112 22.65 -0.32 -1.03
N LEU A 113 23.50 -1.03 -1.78
CA LEU A 113 23.78 -2.46 -1.60
C LEU A 113 24.32 -2.82 -0.21
N GLY A 114 24.95 -1.86 0.47
CA GLY A 114 25.41 -2.02 1.86
C GLY A 114 24.27 -2.13 2.87
N VAL A 115 23.15 -1.45 2.61
CA VAL A 115 21.94 -1.47 3.45
C VAL A 115 21.00 -2.59 3.01
N ALA A 116 20.84 -2.79 1.70
CA ALA A 116 19.92 -3.79 1.14
C ALA A 116 20.26 -5.23 1.57
N LEU A 117 21.55 -5.60 1.55
CA LEU A 117 21.99 -6.97 1.83
C LEU A 117 21.61 -7.47 3.23
N PRO A 118 21.98 -6.77 4.33
CA PRO A 118 21.63 -7.25 5.68
C PRO A 118 20.10 -7.27 5.89
N LEU A 119 19.35 -6.34 5.31
CA LEU A 119 17.89 -6.36 5.38
C LEU A 119 17.31 -7.62 4.70
N ALA A 120 17.75 -7.91 3.47
CA ALA A 120 17.29 -9.09 2.73
C ALA A 120 17.72 -10.41 3.42
N GLU A 121 18.93 -10.47 3.97
CA GLU A 121 19.42 -11.64 4.71
C GLU A 121 18.61 -11.88 5.99
N ASN A 122 18.23 -10.82 6.71
CA ASN A 122 17.38 -10.93 7.88
C ASN A 122 16.00 -11.48 7.53
N VAL A 123 15.39 -11.01 6.43
CA VAL A 123 14.10 -11.54 5.96
C VAL A 123 14.23 -13.02 5.57
N ALA A 124 15.23 -13.37 4.76
CA ALA A 124 15.44 -14.75 4.31
C ALA A 124 15.78 -15.71 5.47
N LYS A 125 16.46 -15.23 6.52
CA LYS A 125 16.72 -16.01 7.73
C LYS A 125 15.46 -16.22 8.57
N ALA A 126 14.62 -15.19 8.68
CA ALA A 126 13.37 -15.26 9.43
C ALA A 126 12.32 -16.14 8.75
N ASP A 127 12.36 -16.22 7.42
CA ASP A 127 11.53 -17.10 6.62
C ASP A 127 12.35 -17.78 5.51
N PRO A 128 12.96 -18.95 5.80
CA PRO A 128 13.72 -19.71 4.81
C PRO A 128 12.88 -20.23 3.63
N ALA A 129 11.55 -20.27 3.73
CA ALA A 129 10.66 -20.67 2.64
C ALA A 129 10.39 -19.52 1.65
N ASN A 130 10.70 -18.27 2.03
CA ASN A 130 10.57 -17.11 1.17
C ASN A 130 11.63 -17.10 0.07
N THR A 131 11.30 -17.76 -1.04
CA THR A 131 12.13 -17.81 -2.25
C THR A 131 12.42 -16.44 -2.85
N ASP A 132 11.54 -15.45 -2.66
CA ASP A 132 11.74 -14.09 -3.18
C ASP A 132 12.81 -13.34 -2.38
N ALA A 133 12.84 -13.50 -1.05
CA ALA A 133 13.89 -12.98 -0.19
C ALA A 133 15.25 -13.63 -0.49
N ALA A 134 15.28 -14.95 -0.69
CA ALA A 134 16.51 -15.66 -1.08
C ALA A 134 17.04 -15.16 -2.44
N ALA A 135 16.17 -14.98 -3.43
CA ALA A 135 16.52 -14.45 -4.74
C ALA A 135 17.03 -12.99 -4.65
N LEU A 136 16.40 -12.16 -3.82
CA LEU A 136 16.84 -10.78 -3.60
C LEU A 136 18.27 -10.74 -3.02
N VAL A 137 18.57 -11.58 -2.04
CA VAL A 137 19.92 -11.71 -1.47
C VAL A 137 20.95 -12.08 -2.56
N GLU A 138 20.64 -13.06 -3.39
CA GLU A 138 21.53 -13.47 -4.50
C GLU A 138 21.77 -12.32 -5.48
N ASN A 139 20.71 -11.61 -5.87
CA ASN A 139 20.77 -10.47 -6.78
C ASN A 139 21.63 -9.33 -6.21
N ILE A 140 21.49 -9.02 -4.91
CA ILE A 140 22.30 -8.01 -4.24
C ILE A 140 23.77 -8.42 -4.21
N ARG A 141 24.09 -9.69 -3.92
CA ARG A 141 25.48 -10.19 -3.91
C ARG A 141 26.13 -10.10 -5.29
N LYS A 142 25.41 -10.51 -6.34
CA LYS A 142 25.85 -10.35 -7.74
C LYS A 142 26.11 -8.89 -8.08
N ALA A 143 25.21 -7.99 -7.69
CA ALA A 143 25.37 -6.55 -7.89
C ALA A 143 26.61 -5.99 -7.17
N LYS A 144 26.88 -6.41 -5.92
CA LYS A 144 28.08 -6.00 -5.18
C LYS A 144 29.36 -6.46 -5.88
N GLN A 145 29.40 -7.72 -6.32
CA GLN A 145 30.55 -8.27 -7.06
C GLN A 145 30.77 -7.54 -8.41
N ALA A 146 29.69 -7.21 -9.12
CA ALA A 146 29.75 -6.43 -10.34
C ALA A 146 30.26 -4.99 -10.09
N ALA A 147 29.82 -4.34 -9.01
CA ALA A 147 30.29 -3.01 -8.64
C ALA A 147 31.79 -2.99 -8.29
N VAL A 148 32.32 -4.05 -7.68
CA VAL A 148 33.75 -4.21 -7.40
C VAL A 148 34.55 -4.43 -8.69
N SER A 149 34.04 -5.24 -9.61
CA SER A 149 34.77 -5.59 -10.85
C SER A 149 34.62 -4.57 -11.98
N LYS A 150 33.53 -3.79 -12.02
CA LYS A 150 33.21 -2.80 -13.07
C LYS A 150 32.49 -1.58 -12.47
N PRO A 151 33.19 -0.71 -11.71
CA PRO A 151 32.56 0.39 -10.97
C PRO A 151 31.79 1.40 -11.84
N LYS A 152 32.17 1.57 -13.11
CA LYS A 152 31.52 2.48 -14.06
C LYS A 152 30.18 1.96 -14.63
N ALA A 153 29.86 0.68 -14.45
CA ALA A 153 28.65 0.04 -14.97
C ALA A 153 27.53 -0.16 -13.92
N ALA A 154 27.82 0.11 -12.63
CA ALA A 154 26.91 -0.15 -11.52
C ALA A 154 25.80 0.91 -11.33
N ALA A 155 25.80 2.00 -12.12
CA ALA A 155 24.96 3.18 -11.91
C ALA A 155 23.47 2.98 -12.22
N ALA A 156 23.08 1.87 -12.84
CA ALA A 156 21.68 1.53 -13.07
C ALA A 156 21.49 0.05 -12.74
N LEU A 157 21.22 -0.24 -11.47
CA LEU A 157 20.75 -1.59 -11.13
C LEU A 157 19.44 -1.82 -11.88
N PRO A 158 19.29 -2.98 -12.55
CA PRO A 158 18.05 -3.27 -13.23
C PRO A 158 16.92 -3.16 -12.22
N ALA A 159 15.75 -2.67 -12.65
CA ALA A 159 14.53 -2.78 -11.86
C ALA A 159 14.46 -4.23 -11.35
N ALA A 160 14.72 -4.39 -10.06
CA ALA A 160 14.71 -5.68 -9.43
C ALA A 160 13.31 -6.25 -9.65
N VAL A 161 13.26 -7.46 -10.17
CA VAL A 161 12.01 -8.15 -10.50
C VAL A 161 11.19 -7.42 -11.57
N LYS A 162 11.52 -7.66 -12.85
CA LYS A 162 10.66 -7.33 -14.02
C LYS A 162 9.24 -7.91 -13.92
N LYS A 163 8.99 -8.76 -12.91
CA LYS A 163 7.70 -9.29 -12.47
C LYS A 163 7.56 -9.08 -10.95
N LEU A 164 7.49 -7.83 -10.48
CA LEU A 164 7.20 -7.58 -9.05
C LEU A 164 5.98 -8.41 -8.59
N HIS A 165 5.02 -8.72 -9.47
CA HIS A 165 3.79 -9.45 -9.12
C HIS A 165 3.22 -10.35 -10.26
N ARG A 166 3.90 -11.42 -10.65
CA ARG A 166 3.26 -12.59 -11.33
C ARG A 166 3.17 -13.84 -10.44
N ARG A 167 3.27 -13.68 -9.12
CA ARG A 167 2.74 -14.70 -8.20
C ARG A 167 1.32 -14.28 -7.86
N SER A 168 0.38 -15.16 -8.18
CA SER A 168 -1.06 -14.94 -8.11
C SER A 168 -1.61 -14.75 -6.71
N ASP A 169 -0.76 -14.73 -5.69
CA ASP A 169 -1.14 -14.58 -4.29
C ASP A 169 -0.07 -13.76 -3.58
N PRO A 170 -0.41 -12.99 -2.53
CA PRO A 170 0.59 -12.67 -1.51
C PRO A 170 1.25 -13.99 -1.12
N VAL A 171 2.58 -14.06 -1.10
CA VAL A 171 3.31 -15.27 -0.68
C VAL A 171 2.58 -15.86 0.54
N PRO A 172 2.08 -17.11 0.48
CA PRO A 172 1.43 -17.72 1.64
C PRO A 172 2.35 -17.55 2.86
N GLY A 173 1.88 -16.84 3.89
CA GLY A 173 2.67 -16.46 5.07
C GLY A 173 2.94 -14.96 5.27
N LEU A 174 2.99 -14.14 4.20
CA LEU A 174 3.41 -12.73 4.31
C LEU A 174 2.29 -11.79 4.80
N MET A 175 1.08 -11.91 4.23
CA MET A 175 -0.13 -11.28 4.80
C MET A 175 -0.64 -12.00 6.07
N GLU A 176 -0.11 -13.19 6.37
CA GLU A 176 -0.36 -13.83 7.66
C GLU A 176 0.37 -13.10 8.78
N ASP A 177 1.44 -12.35 8.51
CA ASP A 177 2.09 -11.57 9.56
C ASP A 177 1.23 -10.41 10.03
N GLY A 178 0.62 -9.66 9.12
CA GLY A 178 -0.36 -8.62 9.49
C GLY A 178 -1.52 -9.22 10.28
N ARG A 179 -2.07 -10.36 9.82
CA ARG A 179 -3.11 -11.09 10.56
C ARG A 179 -2.63 -11.63 11.92
N ARG A 180 -1.44 -12.21 11.98
CA ARG A 180 -0.86 -12.82 13.18
C ARG A 180 -0.56 -11.74 14.21
N LEU A 181 0.03 -10.62 13.79
CA LEU A 181 0.28 -9.46 14.63
C LEU A 181 -1.02 -8.89 15.19
N ARG A 182 -2.12 -8.87 14.41
CA ARG A 182 -3.46 -8.55 14.95
C ARG A 182 -3.94 -9.56 15.98
N THR A 183 -3.83 -10.87 15.71
CA THR A 183 -4.21 -11.90 16.71
C THR A 183 -3.33 -11.89 17.97
N GLU A 184 -2.09 -11.41 17.86
CA GLU A 184 -1.14 -11.24 18.97
C GLU A 184 -1.34 -9.89 19.70
N GLY A 185 -2.29 -9.03 19.28
CA GLY A 185 -2.53 -7.71 19.86
C GLY A 185 -1.44 -6.67 19.57
N LYS A 186 -0.58 -6.92 18.58
CA LYS A 186 0.55 -6.08 18.16
C LYS A 186 0.19 -5.12 17.01
N LEU A 187 -0.98 -5.27 16.41
CA LEU A 187 -1.56 -4.36 15.42
C LEU A 187 -3.05 -4.13 15.75
N PRO A 188 -3.60 -2.93 15.50
CA PRO A 188 -5.04 -2.70 15.58
C PRO A 188 -5.78 -3.56 14.55
N GLU A 189 -7.03 -3.93 14.84
CA GLU A 189 -7.88 -4.61 13.86
C GLU A 189 -8.08 -3.72 12.62
N ALA A 190 -8.00 -4.36 11.45
CA ALA A 190 -8.04 -3.70 10.15
C ALA A 190 -9.38 -2.99 9.95
#